data_AF-A0A6J4L9V2-F1
#
_entry.id   AF-A0A6J4L9V2-F1
#
_cell.length_a   1.000
_cell.length_b   1.000
_cell.length_c   1.000
_cell.angle_alpha   90.00
_cell.angle_beta   90.00
_cell.angle_gamma   90.00
#
_symmetry.space_group_name_H-M   'P 1'
#
loop_
_entity.id
_entity.type
_entity.pdbx_description
1 polymer ?
#
loop_
_entity_poly.entity_id
_entity_poly.type
_entity_poly.pdbx_seq_one_letter_code
_entity_poly.pdbx_strand_id
1 'polypeptide(L)'
;MSSTKSLLCKFEQAAASSSSSTLDTFRQRINLEWTVESGIDPALVDRTVQVMPDTLTDPYTHEVSYPIHEALNWKLTRFGFQARSTEFAALILNDDSSVWQVKLGSPRFDSKKSKHRKYERVVGSSSRVWVPQDLPLPLWRRIASRYGVALIELDTELGFRCWLCHHPQVPLILCEGAKKAACLLSLGYAAVALPGVWNGYRSKDALGNPVAPTLIPDLEELATAGRQVYICFDHDLKPQTVENVNLATKKLGKLLAQAGCQVRVIQLPGPEKGVDDYV
;
A
#
# COMPACT_ATOMS: atom_id res chain seq x y z
N MET A 1 13.42 -21.83 22.73
CA MET A 1 12.52 -20.66 22.90
C MET A 1 13.14 -19.46 23.65
N SER A 2 14.48 -19.31 23.75
CA SER A 2 15.08 -18.14 24.45
C SER A 2 16.08 -17.32 23.61
N SER A 3 16.54 -17.81 22.45
CA SER A 3 17.64 -17.17 21.73
C SER A 3 17.24 -16.12 20.68
N THR A 4 15.98 -16.10 20.22
CA THR A 4 15.55 -15.22 19.11
C THR A 4 15.01 -13.86 19.59
N LYS A 5 14.52 -13.76 20.83
CA LYS A 5 14.12 -12.48 21.44
C LYS A 5 15.32 -11.61 21.87
N SER A 6 16.49 -12.23 22.06
CA SER A 6 17.70 -11.53 22.49
C SER A 6 18.40 -10.72 21.38
N LEU A 7 18.12 -11.01 20.11
CA LEU A 7 18.74 -10.31 18.98
C LEU A 7 17.97 -9.04 18.61
N LEU A 8 16.63 -9.06 18.69
CA LEU A 8 15.79 -7.89 18.43
C LEU A 8 15.97 -6.77 19.48
N CYS A 9 16.23 -7.11 20.74
CA CYS A 9 16.43 -6.12 21.80
C CYS A 9 17.82 -5.43 21.77
N LYS A 10 18.80 -5.99 21.04
CA LYS A 10 20.15 -5.41 20.92
C LYS A 10 20.33 -4.43 19.76
N PHE A 11 19.35 -4.32 18.86
CA PHE A 11 19.37 -3.33 17.78
C PHE A 11 18.92 -1.92 18.21
N GLU A 12 18.35 -1.77 19.41
CA GLU A 12 17.81 -0.47 19.87
C GLU A 12 18.82 0.45 20.58
N GLN A 13 20.07 0.03 20.87
CA GLN A 13 20.94 0.78 21.78
C GLN A 13 22.29 1.27 21.23
N ALA A 14 22.60 1.19 19.93
CA ALA A 14 23.93 1.59 19.43
C ALA A 14 23.94 2.49 18.19
N ALA A 15 23.00 3.44 18.07
CA ALA A 15 22.97 4.42 16.96
C ALA A 15 22.68 5.88 17.40
N ALA A 16 23.00 6.25 18.64
CA ALA A 16 22.96 7.65 19.09
C ALA A 16 24.36 8.25 18.85
N SER A 17 24.54 9.25 17.96
CA SER A 17 24.31 10.63 18.41
C SER A 17 24.19 11.69 17.29
N SER A 18 23.85 11.35 16.04
CA SER A 18 23.47 12.39 15.05
C SER A 18 22.56 11.93 13.88
N SER A 19 22.53 10.64 13.54
CA SER A 19 21.66 10.09 12.47
C SER A 19 20.33 9.52 12.97
N SER A 20 20.25 9.03 14.21
CA SER A 20 18.99 8.53 14.80
C SER A 20 17.93 9.62 14.92
N SER A 21 18.31 10.84 15.34
CA SER A 21 17.34 11.93 15.53
C SER A 21 16.61 12.35 14.26
N THR A 22 17.27 12.28 13.09
CA THR A 22 16.67 12.66 11.80
C THR A 22 15.79 11.54 11.22
N LEU A 23 16.20 10.27 11.36
CA LEU A 23 15.37 9.12 10.97
C LEU A 23 14.10 9.03 11.82
N ASP A 24 14.23 9.21 13.14
CA ASP A 24 13.09 9.18 14.06
C ASP A 24 12.14 10.36 13.81
N THR A 25 12.66 11.54 13.49
CA THR A 25 11.84 12.68 13.05
C THR A 25 11.08 12.36 11.77
N PHE A 26 11.72 11.72 10.78
CA PHE A 26 11.06 11.31 9.55
C PHE A 26 9.99 10.24 9.82
N ARG A 27 10.26 9.27 10.70
CA ARG A 27 9.27 8.27 11.13
C ARG A 27 8.07 8.90 11.80
N GLN A 28 8.29 9.83 12.74
CA GLN A 28 7.21 10.57 13.40
C GLN A 28 6.37 11.35 12.39
N ARG A 29 7.00 12.02 11.42
CA ARG A 29 6.29 12.73 10.36
C ARG A 29 5.41 11.80 9.52
N ILE A 30 5.91 10.62 9.15
CA ILE A 30 5.14 9.62 8.40
C ILE A 30 3.98 9.08 9.23
N ASN A 31 4.20 8.76 10.50
CA ASN A 31 3.13 8.30 11.38
C ASN A 31 2.04 9.37 11.54
N LEU A 32 2.41 10.61 11.82
CA LEU A 32 1.47 11.73 11.92
C LEU A 32 0.68 11.91 10.61
N GLU A 33 1.33 11.85 9.45
CA GLU A 33 0.64 11.95 8.16
C GLU A 33 -0.42 10.87 7.95
N TRP A 34 -0.19 9.65 8.44
CA TRP A 34 -1.15 8.57 8.30
C TRP A 34 -2.24 8.61 9.36
N THR A 35 -1.94 8.98 10.60
CA THR A 35 -2.87 8.84 11.72
C THR A 35 -3.68 10.11 12.01
N VAL A 36 -3.08 11.29 11.84
CA VAL A 36 -3.74 12.58 12.11
C VAL A 36 -4.67 12.91 10.95
N GLU A 37 -5.91 13.30 11.26
CA GLU A 37 -6.95 13.71 10.29
C GLU A 37 -7.33 12.64 9.25
N SER A 38 -6.92 11.38 9.43
CA SER A 38 -7.25 10.29 8.49
C SER A 38 -7.87 9.05 9.11
N GLY A 39 -8.15 9.09 10.41
CA GLY A 39 -8.87 8.02 11.13
C GLY A 39 -8.19 6.65 11.09
N ILE A 40 -6.90 6.59 10.76
CA ILE A 40 -6.15 5.33 10.62
C ILE A 40 -5.65 4.88 11.99
N ASP A 41 -5.89 3.62 12.32
CA ASP A 41 -5.36 3.00 13.53
C ASP A 41 -3.82 2.95 13.47
N PRO A 42 -3.10 3.54 14.45
CA PRO A 42 -1.65 3.55 14.46
C PRO A 42 -1.02 2.16 14.39
N ALA A 43 -1.67 1.15 15.00
CA ALA A 43 -1.16 -0.22 14.97
C ALA A 43 -1.17 -0.80 13.56
N LEU A 44 -2.07 -0.37 12.67
CA LEU A 44 -2.05 -0.79 11.27
C LEU A 44 -0.89 -0.15 10.51
N VAL A 45 -0.59 1.12 10.80
CA VAL A 45 0.55 1.84 10.20
C VAL A 45 1.86 1.18 10.60
N ASP A 46 2.05 0.91 11.90
CA ASP A 46 3.26 0.28 12.44
C ASP A 46 3.54 -1.11 11.85
N ARG A 47 2.49 -1.82 11.42
CA ARG A 47 2.58 -3.17 10.82
C ARG A 47 2.84 -3.16 9.32
N THR A 48 2.53 -2.06 8.64
CA THR A 48 2.51 -2.01 7.16
C THR A 48 3.47 -0.98 6.59
N VAL A 49 4.02 -0.08 7.40
CA VAL A 49 4.93 0.97 6.98
C VAL A 49 6.27 0.83 7.69
N GLN A 50 7.33 0.59 6.91
CA GLN A 50 8.70 0.51 7.43
C GLN A 50 9.50 1.72 6.99
N VAL A 51 10.11 2.42 7.94
CA VAL A 51 10.95 3.59 7.69
C VAL A 51 12.43 3.21 7.74
N MET A 52 13.19 3.60 6.71
CA MET A 52 14.62 3.29 6.58
C MET A 52 15.43 4.41 5.90
N PRO A 53 16.73 4.52 6.19
CA PRO A 53 17.64 5.41 5.49
C PRO A 53 18.14 4.80 4.17
N ASP A 54 18.69 5.65 3.28
CA ASP A 54 19.32 5.23 2.02
C ASP A 54 20.59 4.42 2.20
N THR A 55 21.28 4.62 3.32
CA THR A 55 22.55 3.95 3.62
C THR A 55 22.53 3.44 5.05
N LEU A 56 22.85 2.15 5.22
CA LEU A 56 23.09 1.54 6.52
C LEU A 56 24.49 0.96 6.53
N THR A 57 25.23 1.24 7.60
CA THR A 57 26.53 0.64 7.86
C THR A 57 26.39 -0.30 9.04
N ASP A 58 26.75 -1.57 8.86
CA ASP A 58 26.77 -2.54 9.94
C ASP A 58 27.83 -2.12 10.98
N PRO A 59 27.49 -2.01 12.27
CA PRO A 59 28.41 -1.52 13.29
C PRO A 59 29.55 -2.49 13.62
N TYR A 60 29.42 -3.76 13.26
CA TYR A 60 30.39 -4.82 13.54
C TYR A 60 31.21 -5.20 12.30
N THR A 61 30.56 -5.38 11.15
CA THR A 61 31.24 -5.77 9.89
C THR A 61 31.70 -4.57 9.07
N HIS A 62 31.20 -3.38 9.37
CA HIS A 62 31.39 -2.16 8.58
C HIS A 62 30.91 -2.27 7.12
N GLU A 63 30.10 -3.28 6.81
CA GLU A 63 29.49 -3.42 5.49
C GLU A 63 28.43 -2.35 5.27
N VAL A 64 28.42 -1.77 4.06
CA VAL A 64 27.48 -0.73 3.66
C VAL A 64 26.41 -1.34 2.77
N SER A 65 25.15 -1.20 3.17
CA SER A 65 23.97 -1.58 2.38
C SER A 65 23.19 -0.36 1.94
N TYR A 66 22.33 -0.52 0.93
CA TYR A 66 21.54 0.56 0.35
C TYR A 66 20.04 0.20 0.34
N PRO A 67 19.36 0.23 1.50
CA PRO A 67 18.03 -0.35 1.67
C PRO A 67 16.98 0.20 0.69
N ILE A 68 17.00 1.51 0.42
CA ILE A 68 16.06 2.14 -0.52
C ILE A 68 16.31 1.64 -1.95
N HIS A 69 17.58 1.49 -2.36
CA HIS A 69 17.92 1.01 -3.69
C HIS A 69 17.54 -0.46 -3.86
N GLU A 70 17.77 -1.28 -2.83
CA GLU A 70 17.37 -2.69 -2.78
C GLU A 70 15.84 -2.81 -2.87
N ALA A 71 15.12 -2.08 -2.03
CA ALA A 71 13.65 -2.07 -1.98
C ALA A 71 13.01 -1.66 -3.32
N LEU A 72 13.61 -0.70 -4.05
CA LEU A 72 13.09 -0.20 -5.32
C LEU A 72 13.68 -0.90 -6.55
N ASN A 73 14.59 -1.86 -6.35
CA ASN A 73 15.37 -2.51 -7.41
C ASN A 73 16.08 -1.47 -8.32
N TRP A 74 16.70 -0.47 -7.69
CA TRP A 74 17.47 0.57 -8.39
C TRP A 74 18.92 0.15 -8.55
N LYS A 75 19.47 0.40 -9.75
CA LYS A 75 20.89 0.21 -10.00
C LYS A 75 21.71 1.26 -9.25
N LEU A 76 22.66 0.81 -8.44
CA LEU A 76 23.61 1.70 -7.77
C LEU A 76 24.55 2.33 -8.81
N THR A 77 24.46 3.64 -8.97
CA THR A 77 25.45 4.42 -9.73
C THR A 77 26.60 4.81 -8.82
N ARG A 78 27.78 4.20 -9.01
CA ARG A 78 29.00 4.47 -8.23
C ARG A 78 29.78 5.69 -8.74
N PHE A 79 29.09 6.78 -9.10
CA PHE A 79 29.77 7.98 -9.59
C PHE A 79 29.95 9.01 -8.48
N GLY A 80 31.22 9.26 -8.16
CA GLY A 80 31.72 10.48 -7.51
C GLY A 80 31.97 10.35 -6.01
N PHE A 81 33.13 10.87 -5.57
CA PHE A 81 33.53 11.12 -4.16
C PHE A 81 32.62 12.15 -3.44
N GLN A 82 31.37 12.31 -3.87
CA GLN A 82 30.42 13.24 -3.30
C GLN A 82 29.59 12.49 -2.26
N ALA A 83 29.64 12.95 -1.01
CA ALA A 83 28.73 12.48 0.03
C ALA A 83 27.29 12.69 -0.45
N ARG A 84 26.54 11.60 -0.64
CA ARG A 84 25.11 11.67 -0.92
C ARG A 84 24.43 12.30 0.28
N SER A 85 23.50 13.22 0.05
CA SER A 85 22.60 13.69 1.12
C SER A 85 21.88 12.49 1.72
N THR A 86 21.83 12.39 3.04
CA THR A 86 21.07 11.33 3.72
C THR A 86 19.61 11.41 3.31
N GLU A 87 19.15 10.40 2.58
CA GLU A 87 17.77 10.26 2.14
C GLU A 87 17.07 9.21 3.01
N PHE A 88 15.76 9.37 3.22
CA PHE A 88 14.94 8.45 3.99
C PHE A 88 13.75 7.99 3.14
N ALA A 89 13.20 6.82 3.44
CA ALA A 89 12.00 6.34 2.80
C ALA A 89 11.07 5.61 3.77
N ALA A 90 9.78 5.72 3.51
CA ALA A 90 8.73 4.90 4.09
C ALA A 90 8.28 3.87 3.04
N LEU A 91 8.54 2.60 3.33
CA LEU A 91 8.14 1.47 2.50
C LEU A 91 6.76 1.01 2.97
N ILE A 92 5.82 0.98 2.05
CA ILE A 92 4.50 0.41 2.26
C ILE A 92 4.59 -1.06 1.84
N LEU A 93 4.47 -1.96 2.81
CA LEU A 93 4.60 -3.39 2.64
C LEU A 93 3.25 -4.03 2.30
N ASN A 94 3.29 -5.06 1.47
CA ASN A 94 2.14 -5.88 1.11
C ASN A 94 2.02 -7.11 2.02
N ASP A 95 0.99 -7.92 1.81
CA ASP A 95 0.68 -9.10 2.61
C ASP A 95 1.74 -10.22 2.56
N ASP A 96 2.54 -10.24 1.51
CA ASP A 96 3.69 -11.14 1.33
C ASP A 96 5.03 -10.52 1.78
N SER A 97 4.98 -9.44 2.58
CA SER A 97 6.12 -8.61 2.99
C SER A 97 6.87 -7.92 1.84
N SER A 98 6.41 -8.06 0.59
CA SER A 98 7.04 -7.35 -0.53
C SER A 98 6.75 -5.85 -0.46
N VAL A 99 7.65 -5.06 -1.05
CA VAL A 99 7.48 -3.60 -1.12
C VAL A 99 6.44 -3.28 -2.19
N TRP A 100 5.32 -2.69 -1.77
CA TRP A 100 4.24 -2.31 -2.68
C TRP A 100 4.48 -0.93 -3.30
N GLN A 101 4.75 0.07 -2.46
CA GLN A 101 5.10 1.43 -2.87
C GLN A 101 6.07 2.05 -1.87
N VAL A 102 6.84 3.04 -2.30
CA VAL A 102 7.80 3.74 -1.44
C VAL A 102 7.54 5.23 -1.47
N LYS A 103 7.46 5.86 -0.30
CA LYS A 103 7.45 7.31 -0.17
C LYS A 103 8.82 7.81 0.26
N LEU A 104 9.49 8.56 -0.62
CA LEU A 104 10.78 9.18 -0.32
C LEU A 104 10.61 10.42 0.57
N GLY A 105 11.62 10.71 1.37
CA GLY A 105 11.72 11.94 2.15
C GLY A 105 11.78 13.18 1.26
N SER A 106 12.46 13.04 0.12
CA SER A 106 12.62 14.02 -0.94
C SER A 106 12.00 13.46 -2.23
N PRO A 107 10.74 13.80 -2.54
CA PRO A 107 10.07 13.35 -3.76
C PRO A 107 10.84 13.70 -5.04
N ARG A 108 11.01 12.72 -5.93
CA ARG A 108 11.68 12.94 -7.22
C ARG A 108 10.76 13.69 -8.19
N PHE A 109 11.31 14.63 -8.94
CA PHE A 109 10.60 15.37 -9.97
C PHE A 109 10.43 14.53 -11.24
N ASP A 110 9.20 14.44 -11.76
CA ASP A 110 8.89 13.84 -13.05
C ASP A 110 8.76 14.95 -14.10
N SER A 111 9.80 15.09 -14.93
CA SER A 111 9.86 16.11 -15.98
C SER A 111 8.80 15.94 -17.07
N LYS A 112 8.30 14.71 -17.29
CA LYS A 112 7.24 14.46 -18.30
C LYS A 112 5.87 14.90 -17.82
N LYS A 113 5.64 14.83 -16.51
CA LYS A 113 4.36 15.19 -15.88
C LYS A 113 4.41 16.54 -15.15
N SER A 114 5.56 17.21 -15.19
CA SER A 114 5.85 18.48 -14.50
C SER A 114 5.38 18.48 -13.05
N LYS A 115 5.63 17.38 -12.32
CA LYS A 115 5.20 17.23 -10.92
C LYS A 115 6.12 16.30 -10.13
N HIS A 116 6.16 16.48 -8.81
CA HIS A 116 6.82 15.54 -7.91
C HIS A 116 6.03 14.23 -7.81
N ARG A 117 6.73 13.09 -7.84
CA ARG A 117 6.13 11.78 -7.62
C ARG A 117 5.90 11.57 -6.12
N LYS A 118 4.64 11.43 -5.71
CA LYS A 118 4.28 11.15 -4.32
C LYS A 118 4.79 9.77 -3.86
N TYR A 119 4.73 8.77 -4.74
CA TYR A 119 5.18 7.41 -4.49
C TYR A 119 6.02 6.87 -5.64
N GLU A 120 7.08 6.15 -5.30
CA GLU A 120 7.89 5.34 -6.19
C GLU A 120 7.38 3.89 -6.21
N ARG A 121 7.66 3.19 -7.32
CA ARG A 121 7.32 1.77 -7.50
C ARG A 121 8.58 0.97 -7.74
N VAL A 122 8.57 -0.28 -7.30
CA VAL A 122 9.67 -1.22 -7.51
C VAL A 122 9.87 -1.45 -9.00
N VAL A 123 11.08 -1.25 -9.51
CA VAL A 123 11.39 -1.41 -10.93
C VAL A 123 11.25 -2.87 -11.35
N GLY A 124 10.49 -3.11 -12.42
CA GLY A 124 10.21 -4.45 -12.95
C GLY A 124 9.05 -5.18 -12.24
N SER A 125 8.45 -4.57 -11.21
CA SER A 125 7.28 -5.14 -10.55
C SER A 125 6.02 -5.04 -11.42
N SER A 126 5.14 -6.05 -11.30
CA SER A 126 3.81 -6.01 -11.89
C SER A 126 2.81 -5.36 -10.91
N SER A 127 1.70 -4.80 -11.40
CA SER A 127 0.65 -4.26 -10.52
C SER A 127 0.11 -5.33 -9.57
N ARG A 128 0.11 -5.02 -8.27
CA ARG A 128 -0.46 -5.83 -7.19
C ARG A 128 -1.50 -5.00 -6.43
N VAL A 129 -2.46 -5.67 -5.81
CA VAL A 129 -3.34 -5.04 -4.83
C VAL A 129 -2.62 -4.98 -3.49
N TRP A 130 -2.73 -3.85 -2.80
CA TRP A 130 -2.29 -3.73 -1.42
C TRP A 130 -3.30 -4.36 -0.47
N VAL A 131 -2.82 -5.27 0.36
CA VAL A 131 -3.51 -5.87 1.49
C VAL A 131 -2.52 -5.88 2.66
N PRO A 132 -2.92 -5.55 3.91
CA PRO A 132 -2.01 -5.64 5.04
C PRO A 132 -1.66 -7.11 5.35
N GLN A 133 -0.37 -7.39 5.59
CA GLN A 133 0.09 -8.69 6.06
C GLN A 133 -0.49 -9.05 7.42
N ASP A 134 -0.35 -8.14 8.37
CA ASP A 134 -0.74 -8.31 9.76
C ASP A 134 -1.78 -7.26 10.12
N LEU A 135 -3.03 -7.50 9.71
CA LEU A 135 -4.16 -6.65 10.09
C LEU A 135 -4.39 -6.80 11.60
N PRO A 136 -4.29 -5.73 12.41
CA PRO A 136 -4.49 -5.82 13.84
C PRO A 136 -5.81 -6.51 14.19
N LEU A 137 -5.73 -7.54 15.03
CA LEU A 137 -6.87 -8.40 15.38
C LEU A 137 -8.14 -7.63 15.83
N PRO A 138 -8.05 -6.53 16.61
CA PRO A 138 -9.23 -5.72 16.93
C PRO A 138 -9.94 -5.14 15.70
N LEU A 139 -9.20 -4.71 14.68
CA LEU A 139 -9.78 -4.20 13.42
C LEU A 139 -10.40 -5.32 12.62
N TRP A 140 -9.72 -6.47 12.51
CA TRP A 140 -10.26 -7.62 11.81
C TRP A 140 -11.55 -8.13 12.46
N ARG A 141 -11.60 -8.24 13.79
CA ARG A 141 -12.83 -8.57 14.53
C ARG A 141 -13.96 -7.58 14.26
N ARG A 142 -13.66 -6.28 14.15
CA ARG A 142 -14.64 -5.25 13.79
C ARG A 142 -15.20 -5.46 12.37
N ILE A 143 -14.35 -5.80 11.40
CA ILE A 143 -14.76 -6.13 10.03
C ILE A 143 -15.65 -7.38 10.03
N ALA A 144 -15.17 -8.46 10.65
CA ALA A 144 -15.86 -9.74 10.71
C ALA A 144 -17.24 -9.60 11.39
N SER A 145 -17.30 -8.91 12.52
CA SER A 145 -18.55 -8.63 13.24
C SER A 145 -19.53 -7.78 12.43
N ARG A 146 -19.06 -6.79 11.68
CA ARG A 146 -19.92 -5.95 10.83
C ARG A 146 -20.67 -6.77 9.78
N TYR A 147 -20.04 -7.81 9.26
CA TYR A 147 -20.61 -8.66 8.21
C TYR A 147 -21.10 -10.01 8.72
N GLY A 148 -21.18 -10.21 10.05
CA GLY A 148 -21.69 -11.44 10.65
C GLY A 148 -20.84 -12.68 10.36
N VAL A 149 -19.54 -12.52 10.15
CA VAL A 149 -18.60 -13.62 9.89
C VAL A 149 -17.82 -13.92 11.16
N ALA A 150 -17.75 -15.20 11.55
CA ALA A 150 -16.91 -15.64 12.66
C ALA A 150 -15.44 -15.62 12.23
N LEU A 151 -14.56 -15.21 13.15
CA LEU A 151 -13.12 -15.26 12.94
C LEU A 151 -12.55 -16.42 13.76
N ILE A 152 -11.91 -17.38 13.10
CA ILE A 152 -11.24 -18.53 13.73
C ILE A 152 -9.71 -18.35 13.71
N GLU A 153 -9.00 -19.16 14.48
CA GLU A 153 -7.53 -19.09 14.58
C GLU A 153 -6.85 -19.31 13.22
N LEU A 154 -7.33 -20.27 12.44
CA LEU A 154 -6.82 -20.56 11.09
C LEU A 154 -6.90 -19.34 10.16
N ASP A 155 -7.89 -18.47 10.31
CA ASP A 155 -8.00 -17.26 9.49
C ASP A 155 -6.80 -16.35 9.73
N THR A 156 -6.42 -16.16 11.00
CA THR A 156 -5.29 -15.31 11.38
C THR A 156 -3.94 -15.88 10.94
N GLU A 157 -3.83 -17.21 10.82
CA GLU A 157 -2.63 -17.87 10.28
C GLU A 157 -2.52 -17.72 8.75
N LEU A 158 -3.64 -17.83 8.03
CA LEU A 158 -3.69 -17.71 6.57
C LEU A 158 -3.65 -16.26 6.08
N GLY A 159 -4.00 -15.31 6.93
CA GLY A 159 -3.93 -13.88 6.66
C GLY A 159 -5.18 -13.30 6.01
N PHE A 160 -5.26 -11.96 6.03
CA PHE A 160 -6.48 -11.23 5.70
C PHE A 160 -6.93 -11.41 4.24
N ARG A 161 -6.00 -11.49 3.28
CA ARG A 161 -6.35 -11.77 1.86
C ARG A 161 -7.03 -13.12 1.71
N CYS A 162 -6.47 -14.17 2.31
CA CYS A 162 -7.01 -15.51 2.21
C CYS A 162 -8.42 -15.59 2.82
N TRP A 163 -8.61 -14.95 3.98
CA TRP A 163 -9.92 -14.81 4.60
C TRP A 163 -10.93 -14.07 3.72
N LEU A 164 -10.52 -12.99 3.05
CA LEU A 164 -11.36 -12.36 2.04
C LEU A 164 -11.72 -13.38 0.96
N CYS A 165 -10.78 -14.11 0.36
CA CYS A 165 -11.11 -15.12 -0.67
C CYS A 165 -12.14 -16.17 -0.18
N HIS A 166 -12.06 -16.61 1.07
CA HIS A 166 -12.99 -17.59 1.65
C HIS A 166 -14.36 -17.03 2.05
N HIS A 167 -14.53 -15.71 2.13
CA HIS A 167 -15.76 -15.06 2.56
C HIS A 167 -16.32 -14.08 1.53
N PRO A 168 -16.81 -14.55 0.37
CA PRO A 168 -17.38 -13.72 -0.69
C PRO A 168 -18.60 -12.89 -0.26
N GLN A 169 -19.28 -13.28 0.83
CA GLN A 169 -20.35 -12.50 1.45
C GLN A 169 -19.88 -11.18 2.06
N VAL A 170 -18.58 -11.04 2.37
CA VAL A 170 -17.97 -9.79 2.82
C VAL A 170 -17.79 -8.87 1.59
N PRO A 171 -18.45 -7.70 1.56
CA PRO A 171 -18.27 -6.74 0.47
C PRO A 171 -16.85 -6.17 0.47
N LEU A 172 -16.30 -5.94 -0.72
CA LEU A 172 -14.94 -5.44 -0.89
C LEU A 172 -14.95 -4.01 -1.43
N ILE A 173 -14.23 -3.10 -0.78
CA ILE A 173 -14.02 -1.73 -1.27
C ILE A 173 -12.64 -1.62 -1.93
N LEU A 174 -12.60 -1.15 -3.18
CA LEU A 174 -11.39 -0.87 -3.93
C LEU A 174 -11.14 0.64 -3.94
N CYS A 175 -9.97 1.08 -3.46
CA CYS A 175 -9.59 2.49 -3.46
C CYS A 175 -8.23 2.74 -4.13
N GLU A 176 -7.86 4.01 -4.33
CA GLU A 176 -6.54 4.41 -4.82
C GLU A 176 -5.60 4.77 -3.66
N GLY A 177 -4.59 3.92 -3.42
CA GLY A 177 -3.57 4.12 -2.41
C GLY A 177 -3.86 3.45 -1.06
N ALA A 178 -2.80 2.94 -0.43
CA ALA A 178 -2.87 2.17 0.82
C ALA A 178 -3.45 2.96 1.99
N LYS A 179 -3.18 4.27 2.08
CA LYS A 179 -3.72 5.15 3.14
C LYS A 179 -5.25 5.14 3.18
N LYS A 180 -5.91 5.12 2.01
CA LYS A 180 -7.37 5.02 1.88
C LYS A 180 -7.92 3.68 2.34
N ALA A 181 -7.27 2.60 1.94
CA ALA A 181 -7.66 1.26 2.39
C ALA A 181 -7.47 1.13 3.90
N ALA A 182 -6.34 1.62 4.43
CA ALA A 182 -6.05 1.59 5.85
C ALA A 182 -7.07 2.40 6.69
N CYS A 183 -7.50 3.56 6.20
CA CYS A 183 -8.62 4.31 6.77
C CYS A 183 -9.90 3.47 6.84
N LEU A 184 -10.32 2.89 5.71
CA LEU A 184 -11.53 2.07 5.65
C LEU A 184 -11.45 0.82 6.54
N LEU A 185 -10.30 0.14 6.57
CA LEU A 185 -10.02 -0.99 7.45
C LEU A 185 -10.12 -0.59 8.93
N SER A 186 -9.61 0.59 9.28
CA SER A 186 -9.69 1.15 10.64
C SER A 186 -11.14 1.44 11.04
N LEU A 187 -11.98 1.90 10.10
CA LEU A 187 -13.42 2.06 10.28
C LEU A 187 -14.19 0.72 10.26
N GLY A 188 -13.51 -0.38 9.93
CA GLY A 188 -14.02 -1.74 9.90
C GLY A 188 -14.75 -2.14 8.62
N TYR A 189 -14.48 -1.46 7.51
CA TYR A 189 -14.87 -1.90 6.17
C TYR A 189 -13.75 -2.75 5.56
N ALA A 190 -14.10 -3.83 4.87
CA ALA A 190 -13.11 -4.60 4.13
C ALA A 190 -12.69 -3.81 2.88
N ALA A 191 -11.42 -3.39 2.84
CA ALA A 191 -10.89 -2.56 1.78
C ALA A 191 -9.48 -3.00 1.36
N VAL A 192 -9.19 -2.80 0.08
CA VAL A 192 -7.89 -3.05 -0.53
C VAL A 192 -7.56 -1.94 -1.51
N ALA A 193 -6.27 -1.70 -1.77
CA ALA A 193 -5.86 -0.55 -2.58
C ALA A 193 -5.18 -0.93 -3.89
N LEU A 194 -5.43 -0.11 -4.92
CA LEU A 194 -4.68 -0.08 -6.16
C LEU A 194 -3.64 1.04 -6.13
N PRO A 195 -2.47 0.87 -6.76
CA PRO A 195 -1.44 1.92 -6.81
C PRO A 195 -1.81 3.08 -7.76
N GLY A 196 -2.91 2.92 -8.49
CA GLY A 196 -3.51 3.89 -9.41
C GLY A 196 -4.79 3.33 -10.01
N VAL A 197 -5.71 4.19 -10.46
CA VAL A 197 -7.03 3.76 -10.97
C VAL A 197 -6.98 2.80 -12.17
N TRP A 198 -5.89 2.85 -12.95
CA TRP A 198 -5.67 1.98 -14.13
C TRP A 198 -5.00 0.64 -13.78
N ASN A 199 -4.61 0.43 -12.52
CA ASN A 199 -3.76 -0.69 -12.12
C ASN A 199 -4.53 -1.92 -11.65
N GLY A 200 -5.86 -1.93 -11.71
CA GLY A 200 -6.68 -3.11 -11.39
C GLY A 200 -6.80 -4.14 -12.52
N TYR A 201 -6.27 -3.84 -13.71
CA TYR A 201 -6.31 -4.75 -14.85
C TYR A 201 -5.08 -4.57 -15.74
N ARG A 202 -4.82 -5.57 -16.57
CA ARG A 202 -3.82 -5.50 -17.63
C ARG A 202 -4.53 -5.40 -18.97
N SER A 203 -4.04 -4.54 -19.84
CA SER A 203 -4.52 -4.44 -21.24
C SER A 203 -3.36 -4.42 -22.23
N LYS A 204 -2.17 -4.81 -21.76
CA LYS A 204 -0.95 -4.91 -22.56
C LYS A 204 -0.18 -6.17 -22.16
N ASP A 205 0.48 -6.80 -23.14
CA ASP A 205 1.41 -7.89 -22.89
C ASP A 205 2.76 -7.38 -22.35
N ALA A 206 3.71 -8.30 -22.13
CA ALA A 206 5.06 -7.97 -21.65
C ALA A 206 5.87 -7.09 -22.63
N LEU A 207 5.52 -7.09 -23.91
CA LEU A 207 6.16 -6.27 -24.96
C LEU A 207 5.47 -4.90 -25.12
N GLY A 208 4.36 -4.67 -24.42
CA GLY A 208 3.59 -3.43 -24.48
C GLY A 208 2.52 -3.40 -25.57
N ASN A 209 2.29 -4.52 -26.27
CA ASN A 209 1.25 -4.61 -27.30
C ASN A 209 -0.13 -4.67 -26.63
N PRO A 210 -1.16 -4.03 -27.19
CA PRO A 210 -2.52 -4.12 -26.67
C PRO A 210 -3.04 -5.57 -26.67
N VAL A 211 -3.66 -5.99 -25.57
CA VAL A 211 -4.36 -7.27 -25.44
C VAL A 211 -5.74 -7.06 -24.84
N ALA A 212 -6.60 -8.10 -24.93
CA ALA A 212 -7.89 -8.10 -24.26
C ALA A 212 -7.70 -7.82 -22.75
N PRO A 213 -8.42 -6.83 -22.17
CA PRO A 213 -8.27 -6.52 -20.77
C PRO A 213 -8.62 -7.69 -19.85
N THR A 214 -7.79 -7.94 -18.85
CA THR A 214 -7.98 -8.98 -17.82
C THR A 214 -7.68 -8.40 -16.44
N LEU A 215 -8.36 -8.86 -15.39
CA LEU A 215 -8.02 -8.46 -14.02
C LEU A 215 -6.56 -8.80 -13.72
N ILE A 216 -5.94 -8.05 -12.82
CA ILE A 216 -4.68 -8.52 -12.23
C ILE A 216 -4.95 -9.76 -11.36
N PRO A 217 -4.00 -10.71 -11.23
CA PRO A 217 -4.19 -11.96 -10.49
C PRO A 217 -4.75 -11.74 -9.08
N ASP A 218 -4.19 -10.79 -8.34
CA ASP A 218 -4.67 -10.39 -7.01
C ASP A 218 -6.18 -10.04 -6.98
N LEU A 219 -6.69 -9.35 -8.00
CA LEU A 219 -8.11 -9.02 -8.09
C LEU A 219 -8.94 -10.17 -8.65
N GLU A 220 -8.38 -11.02 -9.50
CA GLU A 220 -9.04 -12.22 -9.99
C GLU A 220 -9.36 -13.19 -8.83
N GLU A 221 -8.41 -13.38 -7.92
CA GLU A 221 -8.61 -14.17 -6.69
C GLU A 221 -9.69 -13.59 -5.77
N LEU A 222 -9.74 -12.25 -5.66
CA LEU A 222 -10.71 -11.55 -4.83
C LEU A 222 -12.08 -11.39 -5.53
N ALA A 223 -12.15 -11.52 -6.85
CA ALA A 223 -13.36 -11.37 -7.66
C ALA A 223 -14.18 -12.66 -7.70
N THR A 224 -14.71 -13.05 -6.54
CA THR A 224 -15.58 -14.23 -6.42
C THR A 224 -17.00 -13.92 -6.88
N ALA A 225 -17.62 -14.83 -7.63
CA ALA A 225 -19.00 -14.67 -8.10
C ALA A 225 -19.98 -14.39 -6.93
N GLY A 226 -20.89 -13.44 -7.11
CA GLY A 226 -21.85 -13.01 -6.11
C GLY A 226 -21.34 -11.97 -5.11
N ARG A 227 -20.02 -11.77 -4.97
CA ARG A 227 -19.44 -10.75 -4.08
C ARG A 227 -19.86 -9.35 -4.50
N GLN A 228 -20.22 -8.52 -3.52
CA GLN A 228 -20.38 -7.08 -3.72
C GLN A 228 -19.03 -6.38 -3.74
N VAL A 229 -18.76 -5.61 -4.78
CA VAL A 229 -17.53 -4.83 -4.92
C VAL A 229 -17.87 -3.36 -5.12
N TYR A 230 -17.30 -2.51 -4.28
CA TYR A 230 -17.44 -1.06 -4.35
C TYR A 230 -16.14 -0.45 -4.87
N ILE A 231 -16.23 0.36 -5.92
CA ILE A 231 -15.09 1.16 -6.40
C ILE A 231 -15.22 2.56 -5.80
N CYS A 232 -14.23 2.97 -5.01
CA CYS A 232 -14.16 4.25 -4.30
C CYS A 232 -12.83 4.96 -4.63
N PHE A 233 -12.77 5.58 -5.80
CA PHE A 233 -11.61 6.37 -6.23
C PHE A 233 -11.76 7.84 -5.83
N ASP A 234 -10.63 8.56 -5.85
CA ASP A 234 -10.53 9.94 -5.42
C ASP A 234 -11.50 10.86 -6.17
N HIS A 235 -12.07 11.81 -5.43
CA HIS A 235 -12.75 12.95 -6.00
C HIS A 235 -11.75 13.89 -6.67
N ASP A 236 -12.03 14.32 -7.90
CA ASP A 236 -11.21 15.29 -8.63
C ASP A 236 -12.12 16.29 -9.35
N LEU A 237 -11.68 17.54 -9.45
CA LEU A 237 -12.43 18.62 -10.11
C LEU A 237 -11.97 18.85 -11.55
N LYS A 238 -10.79 18.36 -11.93
CA LYS A 238 -10.23 18.58 -13.27
C LYS A 238 -10.98 17.68 -14.25
N PRO A 239 -11.67 18.23 -15.27
CA PRO A 239 -12.50 17.44 -16.18
C PRO A 239 -11.77 16.26 -16.81
N GLN A 240 -10.52 16.48 -17.23
CA GLN A 240 -9.69 15.43 -17.82
C GLN A 240 -9.33 14.32 -16.82
N THR A 241 -9.12 14.64 -15.55
CA THR A 241 -8.87 13.62 -14.51
C THR A 241 -10.15 12.84 -14.25
N VAL A 242 -11.28 13.52 -14.13
CA VAL A 242 -12.61 12.91 -13.93
C VAL A 242 -12.94 11.93 -15.06
N GLU A 243 -12.72 12.33 -16.32
CA GLU A 243 -12.94 11.47 -17.48
C GLU A 243 -12.05 10.21 -17.43
N ASN A 244 -10.76 10.39 -17.09
CA ASN A 244 -9.83 9.26 -16.96
C ASN A 244 -10.22 8.31 -15.83
N VAL A 245 -10.64 8.83 -14.67
CA VAL A 245 -11.12 8.03 -13.54
C VAL A 245 -12.39 7.27 -13.94
N ASN A 246 -13.35 7.93 -14.59
CA ASN A 246 -14.58 7.30 -15.06
C ASN A 246 -14.30 6.18 -16.08
N LEU A 247 -13.37 6.38 -17.01
CA LEU A 247 -12.99 5.37 -17.98
C LEU A 247 -12.29 4.17 -17.33
N ALA A 248 -11.41 4.42 -16.35
CA ALA A 248 -10.78 3.37 -15.57
C ALA A 248 -11.79 2.57 -14.75
N THR A 249 -12.68 3.25 -14.02
CA THR A 249 -13.78 2.66 -13.25
C THR A 249 -14.70 1.82 -14.12
N LYS A 250 -15.10 2.31 -15.31
CA LYS A 250 -15.96 1.57 -16.24
C LYS A 250 -15.30 0.28 -16.72
N LYS A 251 -14.00 0.33 -17.07
CA LYS A 251 -13.25 -0.85 -17.53
C LYS A 251 -13.07 -1.87 -16.40
N LEU A 252 -12.63 -1.43 -15.22
CA LEU A 252 -12.47 -2.29 -14.06
C LEU A 252 -13.80 -2.92 -13.64
N GLY A 253 -14.85 -2.11 -13.53
CA GLY A 253 -16.20 -2.58 -13.18
C GLY A 253 -16.76 -3.59 -14.17
N LYS A 254 -16.49 -3.42 -15.48
CA LYS A 254 -16.88 -4.43 -16.49
C LYS A 254 -16.19 -5.77 -16.25
N LEU A 255 -14.89 -5.77 -15.95
CA LEU A 255 -14.13 -7.00 -15.71
C LEU A 255 -14.59 -7.70 -14.42
N LEU A 256 -14.83 -6.95 -13.34
CA LEU A 256 -15.38 -7.48 -12.10
C LEU A 256 -16.78 -8.08 -12.30
N ALA A 257 -17.65 -7.39 -13.07
CA ALA A 257 -18.97 -7.91 -13.40
C ALA A 257 -18.89 -9.19 -14.26
N GLN A 258 -17.92 -9.29 -15.17
CA GLN A 258 -17.66 -10.51 -15.94
C GLN A 258 -17.19 -11.67 -15.07
N ALA A 259 -16.47 -11.39 -13.98
CA ALA A 259 -16.14 -12.37 -12.93
C ALA A 259 -17.33 -12.71 -12.00
N GLY A 260 -18.52 -12.15 -12.27
CA GLY A 260 -19.75 -12.43 -11.51
C GLY A 260 -19.93 -11.57 -10.26
N CYS A 261 -19.11 -10.53 -10.05
CA CYS A 261 -19.27 -9.61 -8.92
C CYS A 261 -20.44 -8.64 -9.14
N GLN A 262 -21.07 -8.21 -8.05
CA GLN A 262 -22.03 -7.11 -8.03
C GLN A 262 -21.30 -5.78 -7.81
N VAL A 263 -21.06 -5.04 -8.89
CA VAL A 263 -20.24 -3.83 -8.84
C VAL A 263 -21.08 -2.59 -8.56
N ARG A 264 -20.63 -1.77 -7.61
CA ARG A 264 -21.15 -0.43 -7.30
C ARG A 264 -20.01 0.58 -7.31
N VAL A 265 -20.34 1.84 -7.56
CA VAL A 265 -19.37 2.94 -7.52
C VAL A 265 -19.77 3.89 -6.40
N ILE A 266 -18.83 4.20 -5.52
CA ILE A 266 -18.98 5.22 -4.49
C ILE A 266 -18.47 6.53 -5.07
N GLN A 267 -19.34 7.54 -5.11
CA GLN A 267 -18.95 8.91 -5.44
C GLN A 267 -18.76 9.67 -4.12
N LEU A 268 -17.52 10.06 -3.82
CA LEU A 268 -17.24 10.91 -2.67
C LEU A 268 -17.89 12.29 -2.89
N PRO A 269 -18.53 12.88 -1.87
CA PRO A 269 -19.28 14.13 -2.02
C PRO A 269 -18.38 15.36 -2.22
N GLY A 270 -17.10 15.25 -1.88
CA GLY A 270 -16.18 16.39 -1.79
C GLY A 270 -16.52 17.32 -0.61
N PRO A 271 -15.71 18.38 -0.41
CA PRO A 271 -14.58 18.83 -1.23
C PRO A 271 -13.32 17.97 -1.07
N GLU A 272 -13.28 17.11 -0.07
CA GLU A 272 -12.14 16.24 0.23
C GLU A 272 -11.84 15.31 -0.94
N LYS A 273 -10.53 15.06 -1.15
CA LYS A 273 -10.07 14.29 -2.30
C LYS A 273 -10.25 12.79 -2.07
N GLY A 274 -9.74 12.29 -0.96
CA GLY A 274 -9.78 10.88 -0.61
C GLY A 274 -10.79 10.58 0.49
N VAL A 275 -11.16 9.30 0.62
CA VAL A 275 -11.95 8.85 1.77
C VAL A 275 -11.18 8.99 3.08
N ASP A 276 -9.85 8.95 3.03
CA ASP A 276 -8.96 9.21 4.16
C ASP A 276 -8.88 10.67 4.56
N ASP A 277 -9.37 11.59 3.73
CA ASP A 277 -9.48 13.01 4.07
C ASP A 277 -10.92 13.37 4.53
N TYR A 278 -11.92 12.56 4.15
CA TYR A 278 -13.35 12.84 4.35
C TYR A 278 -13.89 12.50 5.74
N VAL A 279 -13.30 11.50 6.41
CA VAL A 279 -13.88 10.85 7.62
C VAL A 279 -13.50 11.51 8.93
#